data_AF-A0A328RXV5-F1
#
_entry.id   AF-A0A328RXV5-F1
#
_cell.length_a   1.000
_cell.length_b   1.000
_cell.length_c   1.000
_cell.angle_alpha   90.00
_cell.angle_beta   90.00
_cell.angle_gamma   90.00
#
_symmetry.space_group_name_H-M   'P 1'
#
loop_
_entity.id
_entity.type
_entity.pdbx_description
1 polymer ?
#
loop_
_entity_poly.entity_id
_entity_poly.type
_entity_poly.pdbx_seq_one_letter_code
_entity_poly.pdbx_strand_id
1 'polypeptide(L)'
;MKKEHVVFLSVMFLAVVLCCINHFDYSADVSSNNTTLDVSALKCDPVERWVYDIRTEDYFKGYNETTVEWLSGLKGMKVFSSDDYYVVMSEDDAGKLPVGDAADVIINDIFTCEIMENRSLGDSYNDVLYVRNVEFVNQSFYYFDV
;
A
#
# COMPACT_ATOMS: atom_id res chain seq x y z
N MET A 1 -50.26 32.37 -0.30
CA MET A 1 -48.91 32.82 -0.67
C MET A 1 -49.00 33.50 -2.04
N LYS A 2 -48.61 34.77 -2.18
CA LYS A 2 -48.73 35.47 -3.48
C LYS A 2 -47.74 34.88 -4.48
N LYS A 3 -48.10 34.84 -5.77
CA LYS A 3 -47.30 34.23 -6.87
C LYS A 3 -45.86 34.76 -6.90
N GLU A 4 -45.68 36.02 -6.53
CA GLU A 4 -44.39 36.72 -6.43
C GLU A 4 -43.46 36.12 -5.35
N HIS A 5 -43.99 35.65 -4.21
CA HIS A 5 -43.19 35.01 -3.17
C HIS A 5 -42.73 33.59 -3.56
N VAL A 6 -43.53 32.89 -4.37
CA VAL A 6 -43.16 31.55 -4.88
C VAL A 6 -41.98 31.67 -5.84
N VAL A 7 -42.01 32.65 -6.74
CA VAL A 7 -40.93 32.89 -7.71
C VAL A 7 -39.63 33.25 -6.99
N PHE A 8 -39.69 34.12 -5.97
CA PHE A 8 -38.50 34.52 -5.22
C PHE A 8 -37.85 33.35 -4.47
N LEU A 9 -38.66 32.50 -3.81
CA LEU A 9 -38.19 31.28 -3.14
C LEU A 9 -37.56 30.28 -4.12
N SER A 10 -38.12 30.18 -5.33
CA SER A 10 -37.62 29.27 -6.37
C SER A 10 -36.23 29.68 -6.87
N VAL A 11 -36.02 30.99 -7.09
CA VAL A 11 -34.73 31.54 -7.54
C VAL A 11 -33.67 31.42 -6.43
N MET A 12 -34.05 31.65 -5.17
CA MET A 12 -33.12 31.48 -4.05
C MET A 12 -32.68 30.02 -3.88
N PHE A 13 -33.61 29.07 -4.01
CA PHE A 13 -33.29 27.64 -3.92
C PHE A 13 -32.37 27.19 -5.07
N LEU A 14 -32.61 27.68 -6.28
CA LEU A 14 -31.75 27.40 -7.43
C LEU A 14 -30.32 27.95 -7.25
N ALA A 15 -30.18 29.15 -6.67
CA ALA A 15 -28.88 29.75 -6.39
C ALA A 15 -28.09 28.97 -5.32
N VAL A 16 -28.76 28.48 -4.27
CA VAL A 16 -28.11 27.64 -3.24
C VAL A 16 -27.65 26.30 -3.82
N VAL A 17 -28.46 25.65 -4.64
CA VAL A 17 -28.08 24.40 -5.33
C VAL A 17 -26.88 24.61 -6.25
N LEU A 18 -26.86 25.69 -7.04
CA LEU A 18 -25.73 26.03 -7.91
C LEU A 18 -24.45 26.34 -7.11
N CYS A 19 -24.54 26.99 -5.95
CA CYS A 19 -23.39 27.20 -5.06
C CYS A 19 -22.88 25.90 -4.42
N CYS A 20 -23.76 24.95 -4.10
CA CYS A 20 -23.35 23.66 -3.55
C CYS A 20 -22.64 22.76 -4.59
N ILE A 21 -23.00 22.86 -5.87
CA ILE A 21 -22.38 22.05 -6.93
C ILE A 21 -20.94 22.51 -7.22
N ASN A 22 -20.66 23.82 -7.16
CA ASN A 22 -19.32 24.37 -7.39
C ASN A 22 -18.32 24.10 -6.25
N HIS A 23 -18.78 23.60 -5.09
CA HIS A 23 -17.92 23.19 -3.98
C HIS A 23 -17.57 21.69 -4.01
N PHE A 24 -18.04 20.94 -5.02
CA PHE A 24 -17.78 19.50 -5.15
C PHE A 24 -16.84 19.13 -6.29
N ASP A 25 -16.12 20.10 -6.86
CA ASP A 25 -14.92 19.81 -7.67
C ASP A 25 -13.68 19.94 -6.78
N TYR A 26 -13.55 19.04 -5.81
CA TYR A 26 -12.21 18.60 -5.41
C TYR A 26 -11.71 17.69 -6.52
N SER A 27 -11.24 18.31 -7.61
CA SER A 27 -10.29 17.66 -8.50
C SER A 27 -9.05 17.42 -7.66
N ALA A 28 -9.03 16.28 -6.98
CA ALA A 28 -7.81 15.70 -6.48
C ALA A 28 -6.95 15.49 -7.73
N ASP A 29 -5.98 16.37 -7.92
CA ASP A 29 -4.86 16.14 -8.80
C ASP A 29 -4.07 14.99 -8.15
N VAL A 30 -4.59 13.77 -8.28
CA VAL A 30 -3.91 12.54 -7.88
C VAL A 30 -2.84 12.39 -8.94
N SER A 31 -1.68 13.04 -8.72
CA SER A 31 -0.44 12.50 -9.25
C SER A 31 -0.38 11.08 -8.69
N SER A 32 -0.80 10.09 -9.48
CA SER A 32 -0.83 8.73 -8.99
C SER A 32 0.59 8.40 -8.57
N ASN A 33 0.85 8.20 -7.28
CA ASN A 33 2.08 7.64 -6.74
C ASN A 33 2.20 6.16 -7.16
N ASN A 34 1.82 5.87 -8.40
CA ASN A 34 1.85 4.56 -8.99
C ASN A 34 3.29 4.30 -9.38
N THR A 35 3.86 3.26 -8.78
CA THR A 35 5.24 2.84 -8.99
C THR A 35 5.25 1.36 -9.34
N THR A 36 6.37 0.90 -9.88
CA THR A 36 6.64 -0.53 -10.05
C THR A 36 7.61 -0.97 -8.96
N LEU A 37 7.28 -2.07 -8.30
CA LEU A 37 8.13 -2.73 -7.31
C LEU A 37 8.32 -4.20 -7.71
N ASP A 38 9.38 -4.79 -7.21
CA ASP A 38 9.58 -6.24 -7.22
C ASP A 38 9.81 -6.78 -5.81
N VAL A 39 9.33 -7.99 -5.56
CA VAL A 39 9.50 -8.72 -4.31
C VAL A 39 9.76 -10.20 -4.56
N SER A 40 10.36 -10.89 -3.60
CA SER A 40 10.53 -12.33 -3.66
C SER A 40 9.18 -13.03 -3.78
N ALA A 41 9.05 -13.89 -4.78
CA ALA A 41 7.86 -14.69 -5.04
C ALA A 41 7.82 -15.99 -4.21
N LEU A 42 8.82 -16.24 -3.35
CA LEU A 42 8.93 -17.50 -2.62
C LEU A 42 7.90 -17.60 -1.49
N LYS A 43 7.76 -16.53 -0.70
CA LYS A 43 6.87 -16.54 0.47
C LYS A 43 6.48 -15.13 0.89
N CYS A 44 5.27 -15.01 1.42
CA CYS A 44 4.87 -13.87 2.23
C CYS A 44 4.58 -14.33 3.67
N ASP A 45 4.84 -13.45 4.63
CA ASP A 45 4.57 -13.69 6.04
C ASP A 45 3.44 -12.77 6.54
N PRO A 46 2.60 -13.22 7.48
CA PRO A 46 1.68 -12.33 8.17
C PRO A 46 2.44 -11.24 8.93
N VAL A 47 1.96 -9.99 8.90
CA VAL A 47 2.57 -8.86 9.61
C VAL A 47 2.77 -9.18 11.09
N GLU A 48 1.84 -9.86 11.74
CA GLU A 48 1.92 -10.19 13.16
C GLU A 48 3.10 -11.11 13.47
N ARG A 49 3.38 -12.07 12.58
CA ARG A 49 4.53 -12.96 12.72
C ARG A 49 5.82 -12.16 12.53
N TRP A 50 5.86 -11.31 11.51
CA TRP A 50 7.04 -10.51 11.23
C TRP A 50 7.34 -9.50 12.34
N VAL A 51 6.32 -8.83 12.90
CA VAL A 51 6.45 -7.95 14.08
C VAL A 51 6.99 -8.72 15.29
N TYR A 52 6.52 -9.96 15.51
CA TYR A 52 7.07 -10.81 16.56
C TYR A 52 8.56 -11.05 16.33
N ASP A 53 8.94 -11.48 15.12
CA ASP A 53 10.33 -11.76 14.77
C ASP A 53 11.22 -10.50 14.91
N ILE A 54 10.75 -9.32 14.48
CA ILE A 54 11.45 -8.03 14.68
C ILE A 54 11.74 -7.77 16.16
N ARG A 55 10.78 -8.07 17.03
CA ARG A 55 10.91 -7.82 18.47
C ARG A 55 11.78 -8.84 19.20
N THR A 56 11.89 -10.07 18.70
CA THR A 56 12.52 -11.17 19.42
C THR A 56 13.86 -11.61 18.87
N GLU A 57 14.13 -11.39 17.58
CA GLU A 57 15.31 -11.89 16.93
C GLU A 57 16.48 -10.90 16.97
N ASP A 58 17.67 -11.39 17.32
CA ASP A 58 18.87 -10.56 17.49
C ASP A 58 19.28 -9.81 16.22
N TYR A 59 18.95 -10.35 15.04
CA TYR A 59 19.30 -9.73 13.76
C TYR A 59 18.51 -8.46 13.46
N PHE A 60 17.42 -8.18 14.19
CA PHE A 60 16.67 -6.93 14.11
C PHE A 60 17.04 -5.93 15.20
N LYS A 61 18.09 -6.19 15.99
CA LYS A 61 18.50 -5.30 17.08
C LYS A 61 18.72 -3.85 16.63
N GLY A 62 18.10 -2.91 17.33
CA GLY A 62 18.17 -1.49 16.98
C GLY A 62 17.13 -1.03 15.97
N TYR A 63 16.08 -1.83 15.75
CA TYR A 63 14.92 -1.41 14.96
C TYR A 63 14.26 -0.15 15.54
N ASN A 64 13.50 0.55 14.69
CA ASN A 64 12.71 1.71 15.05
C ASN A 64 11.37 1.28 15.68
N GLU A 65 11.23 1.47 17.00
CA GLU A 65 10.02 1.10 17.74
C GLU A 65 8.75 1.78 17.20
N THR A 66 8.85 3.01 16.69
CA THR A 66 7.68 3.73 16.14
C THR A 66 7.19 3.08 14.84
N THR A 67 8.10 2.54 14.04
CA THR A 67 7.77 1.78 12.83
C THR A 67 7.15 0.43 13.20
N VAL A 68 7.68 -0.26 14.22
CA VAL A 68 7.14 -1.56 14.68
C VAL A 68 5.75 -1.43 15.31
N GLU A 69 5.51 -0.36 16.09
CA GLU A 69 4.21 -0.09 16.66
C GLU A 69 3.16 0.22 15.57
N TRP A 70 3.57 0.96 14.53
CA TRP A 70 2.73 1.19 13.35
C TRP A 70 2.42 -0.11 12.60
N LEU A 71 3.42 -0.96 12.36
CA LEU A 71 3.23 -2.29 11.76
C LEU A 71 2.26 -3.14 12.57
N SER A 72 2.33 -3.09 13.90
CA SER A 72 1.43 -3.82 14.80
C SER A 72 -0.06 -3.43 14.62
N GLY A 73 -0.33 -2.25 14.07
CA GLY A 73 -1.67 -1.78 13.70
C GLY A 73 -2.20 -2.37 12.39
N LEU A 74 -1.33 -2.91 11.53
CA LEU A 74 -1.65 -3.45 10.20
C LEU A 74 -2.01 -4.95 10.25
N LYS A 75 -2.79 -5.37 11.25
CA LYS A 75 -3.17 -6.78 11.44
C LYS A 75 -3.92 -7.34 10.23
N GLY A 76 -3.64 -8.61 9.90
CA GLY A 76 -4.21 -9.31 8.76
C GLY A 76 -3.56 -8.97 7.41
N MET A 77 -2.56 -8.08 7.37
CA MET A 77 -1.79 -7.80 6.17
C MET A 77 -0.65 -8.79 5.97
N LYS A 78 -0.10 -8.83 4.76
CA LYS A 78 1.04 -9.68 4.37
C LYS A 78 2.27 -8.82 4.15
N VAL A 79 3.43 -9.39 4.44
CA VAL A 79 4.76 -8.82 4.23
C VAL A 79 5.48 -9.64 3.18
N PHE A 80 6.06 -8.95 2.20
CA PHE A 80 6.98 -9.49 1.22
C PHE A 80 8.35 -8.83 1.39
N SER A 81 9.41 -9.59 1.13
CA SER A 81 10.78 -9.06 1.16
C SER A 81 11.30 -8.80 -0.24
N SER A 82 12.06 -7.72 -0.37
CA SER A 82 12.96 -7.43 -1.49
C SER A 82 14.35 -7.15 -0.92
N ASP A 83 15.34 -7.02 -1.81
CA ASP A 83 16.73 -6.71 -1.42
C ASP A 83 16.83 -5.30 -0.80
N ASP A 84 15.98 -4.36 -1.24
CA ASP A 84 16.05 -2.94 -0.84
C ASP A 84 14.95 -2.50 0.13
N TYR A 85 13.86 -3.26 0.25
CA TYR A 85 12.67 -2.87 1.01
C TYR A 85 11.83 -4.07 1.44
N TYR A 86 10.93 -3.83 2.40
CA TYR A 86 9.82 -4.72 2.73
C TYR A 86 8.52 -4.10 2.23
N VAL A 87 7.64 -4.91 1.64
CA VAL A 87 6.34 -4.45 1.16
C VAL A 87 5.24 -5.05 2.01
N VAL A 88 4.38 -4.19 2.55
CA VAL A 88 3.19 -4.56 3.30
C VAL A 88 1.96 -4.25 2.46
N MET A 89 1.09 -5.23 2.27
CA MET A 89 -0.15 -5.09 1.50
C MET A 89 -1.28 -5.92 2.10
N SER A 90 -2.52 -5.61 1.68
CA SER A 90 -3.68 -6.39 2.09
C SER A 90 -3.58 -7.86 1.65
N GLU A 91 -4.30 -8.76 2.32
CA GLU A 91 -4.37 -10.16 1.90
C GLU A 91 -4.96 -10.31 0.47
N ASP A 92 -5.94 -9.47 0.12
CA ASP A 92 -6.54 -9.46 -1.23
C ASP A 92 -5.53 -9.00 -2.31
N ASP A 93 -4.70 -7.99 -2.02
CA ASP A 93 -3.65 -7.55 -2.91
C ASP A 93 -2.53 -8.59 -3.04
N ALA A 94 -2.12 -9.20 -1.92
CA ALA A 94 -1.14 -10.26 -1.89
C ALA A 94 -1.57 -11.47 -2.72
N GLY A 95 -2.88 -11.81 -2.70
CA GLY A 95 -3.44 -12.91 -3.49
C GLY A 95 -3.41 -12.72 -5.01
N LYS A 96 -3.04 -11.52 -5.50
CA LYS A 96 -2.84 -11.26 -6.93
C LYS A 96 -1.45 -11.63 -7.41
N LEU A 97 -0.50 -11.82 -6.50
CA LEU A 97 0.88 -12.18 -6.81
C LEU A 97 1.00 -13.71 -6.89
N PRO A 98 1.63 -14.28 -7.94
CA PRO A 98 1.81 -15.71 -8.11
C PRO A 98 2.94 -16.25 -7.22
N VAL A 99 2.73 -16.20 -5.91
CA VAL A 99 3.64 -16.75 -4.90
C VAL A 99 3.74 -18.26 -5.05
N GLY A 100 4.96 -18.80 -5.03
CA GLY A 100 5.18 -20.24 -5.16
C GLY A 100 6.57 -20.68 -4.71
N ASP A 101 6.66 -21.93 -4.26
CA ASP A 101 7.92 -22.54 -3.88
C ASP A 101 8.72 -22.94 -5.11
N ALA A 102 9.96 -22.48 -5.20
CA ALA A 102 10.90 -22.90 -6.22
C ALA A 102 12.26 -23.26 -5.61
N ALA A 103 12.89 -24.30 -6.15
CA ALA A 103 14.24 -24.73 -5.79
C ALA A 103 15.23 -24.26 -6.86
N ASP A 104 16.43 -23.85 -6.42
CA ASP A 104 17.57 -23.49 -7.28
C ASP A 104 17.31 -22.32 -8.27
N VAL A 105 16.35 -21.45 -7.97
CA VAL A 105 16.03 -20.24 -8.74
C VAL A 105 15.59 -19.12 -7.81
N ILE A 106 16.03 -17.88 -8.08
CA ILE A 106 15.42 -16.68 -7.49
C ILE A 106 14.27 -16.26 -8.40
N ILE A 107 13.09 -16.12 -7.83
CA ILE A 107 11.90 -15.63 -8.53
C ILE A 107 11.44 -14.35 -7.84
N ASN A 108 11.35 -13.26 -8.60
CA ASN A 108 10.76 -12.01 -8.11
C ASN A 108 9.48 -11.70 -8.90
N ASP A 109 8.41 -11.40 -8.16
CA ASP A 109 7.17 -10.87 -8.70
C ASP A 109 7.29 -9.37 -8.90
N ILE A 110 7.07 -8.91 -10.12
CA ILE A 110 7.06 -7.51 -10.51
C ILE A 110 5.60 -7.06 -10.61
N PHE A 111 5.25 -5.97 -9.94
CA PHE A 111 3.89 -5.45 -9.90
C PHE A 111 3.88 -3.91 -9.85
N THR A 112 2.76 -3.32 -10.25
CA THR A 112 2.49 -1.90 -10.02
C THR A 112 1.60 -1.71 -8.80
N CYS A 113 1.81 -0.62 -8.07
CA CYS A 113 1.03 -0.28 -6.89
C CYS A 113 1.14 1.21 -6.55
N GLU A 114 0.28 1.66 -5.65
CA GLU A 114 0.38 2.96 -5.01
C GLU A 114 1.04 2.84 -3.63
N ILE A 115 2.15 3.57 -3.40
CA ILE A 115 2.76 3.67 -2.07
C ILE A 115 1.91 4.61 -1.21
N MET A 116 1.35 4.06 -0.14
CA MET A 116 0.55 4.79 0.84
C MET A 116 1.42 5.39 1.94
N GLU A 117 2.46 4.68 2.35
CA GLU A 117 3.36 5.11 3.42
C GLU A 117 4.74 4.45 3.25
N ASN A 118 5.80 5.19 3.56
CA ASN A 118 7.18 4.68 3.63
C ASN A 118 7.74 5.01 5.03
N ARG A 119 8.25 4.00 5.73
CA ARG A 119 8.92 4.16 7.02
C ARG A 119 10.20 3.34 7.08
N SER A 120 11.27 3.93 7.58
CA SER A 120 12.49 3.19 7.91
C SER A 120 12.28 2.26 9.11
N LEU A 121 12.74 1.01 9.00
CA LEU A 121 12.80 0.07 10.13
C LEU A 121 13.99 0.37 11.06
N GLY A 122 14.84 1.33 10.74
CA GLY A 122 16.01 1.77 11.52
C GLY A 122 17.24 2.00 10.63
N ASP A 123 18.27 2.64 11.16
CA ASP A 123 19.44 3.14 10.40
C ASP A 123 20.26 2.06 9.66
N SER A 124 20.00 0.77 9.91
CA SER A 124 20.68 -0.36 9.27
C SER A 124 19.71 -1.35 8.63
N TYR A 125 18.45 -0.97 8.48
CA TYR A 125 17.39 -1.83 7.96
C TYR A 125 16.75 -1.21 6.73
N ASN A 126 16.24 -2.08 5.88
CA ASN A 126 15.48 -1.70 4.70
C ASN A 126 14.19 -0.97 5.10
N ASP A 127 13.75 -0.09 4.21
CA ASP A 127 12.49 0.65 4.36
C ASP A 127 11.28 -0.28 4.28
N VAL A 128 10.21 0.09 4.95
CA VAL A 128 8.93 -0.61 4.95
C VAL A 128 7.91 0.22 4.19
N LEU A 129 7.43 -0.34 3.09
CA LEU A 129 6.48 0.27 2.17
C LEU A 129 5.09 -0.32 2.38
N TYR A 130 4.14 0.48 2.85
CA TYR A 130 2.73 0.10 2.82
C TYR A 130 2.13 0.51 1.48
N VAL A 131 1.56 -0.45 0.75
CA VAL A 131 1.06 -0.25 -0.62
C VAL A 131 -0.38 -0.71 -0.78
N ARG A 132 -1.04 -0.21 -1.83
CA ARG A 132 -2.37 -0.65 -2.26
C ARG A 132 -2.49 -0.71 -3.78
N ASN A 133 -3.61 -1.20 -4.27
CA ASN A 133 -3.93 -1.27 -5.70
C ASN A 133 -2.87 -2.08 -6.46
N VAL A 134 -2.52 -3.25 -5.92
CA VAL A 134 -1.52 -4.11 -6.52
C VAL A 134 -2.07 -4.69 -7.82
N GLU A 135 -1.27 -4.58 -8.88
CA GLU A 135 -1.53 -5.18 -10.19
C GLU A 135 -0.27 -5.92 -10.65
N PHE A 136 -0.37 -7.24 -10.77
CA PHE A 136 0.73 -8.07 -11.24
C PHE A 136 1.13 -7.70 -12.68
N VAL A 137 2.43 -7.57 -12.92
CA VAL A 137 2.98 -7.24 -14.24
C VAL A 137 3.68 -8.45 -14.85
N ASN A 138 4.66 -9.02 -14.14
CA ASN A 138 5.49 -10.12 -14.65
C ASN A 138 6.24 -10.84 -13.52
N GLN A 139 6.81 -12.00 -13.82
CA GLN A 139 7.83 -12.64 -12.99
C GLN A 139 9.21 -12.55 -13.65
N SER A 140 10.23 -12.31 -12.85
CA SER A 140 11.63 -12.44 -13.24
C SER A 140 12.26 -13.67 -12.59
N PHE A 141 13.16 -14.32 -13.33
CA PHE A 141 13.80 -15.56 -12.93
C PHE A 141 15.32 -15.40 -13.04
N TYR A 142 16.04 -15.71 -11.98
CA TYR A 142 17.49 -15.80 -11.99
C TYR A 142 17.92 -17.22 -11.61
N TYR A 143 18.51 -17.92 -12.58
CA TYR A 143 19.01 -19.27 -12.40
C TYR A 143 20.45 -19.22 -11.93
N PHE A 144 20.79 -20.04 -10.95
CA PHE A 144 22.19 -20.26 -10.59
C PHE A 144 22.78 -21.27 -11.57
N ASP A 145 23.77 -20.84 -12.37
CA ASP A 145 24.59 -21.78 -13.14
C ASP A 145 25.40 -22.62 -12.14
N VAL A 146 25.04 -23.90 -12.04
CA VAL A 146 25.73 -24.93 -11.22
C VAL A 146 26.78 -25.70 -12.02
#